data_AF-A0A7J6UEX3-F1
#
_entry.id   AF-A0A7J6UEX3-F1
#
_cell.length_a   1.000
_cell.length_b   1.000
_cell.length_c   1.000
_cell.angle_alpha   90.00
_cell.angle_beta   90.00
_cell.angle_gamma   90.00
#
_symmetry.space_group_name_H-M   'P 1'
#
loop_
_entity.id
_entity.type
_entity.pdbx_description
1 polymer ?
#
loop_
_entity_poly.entity_id
_entity_poly.type
_entity_poly.pdbx_seq_one_letter_code
_entity_poly.pdbx_strand_id
1 'polypeptide(L)'
;MSVQQAEDMIKEAEKKAQGSKGLFSFLGGGPSYDEAADLYKNAANQFKLAKDWNRAAETLVLAGEMMGKYGSASDEAHYYEEAGNAFRRAERIKDAITWTNEGWIKLAFGDSR
;
A
#
# COMPACT_ATOMS: atom_id res chain seq x y z
N MET A 1 -6.57 -14.72 13.67
CA MET A 1 -5.84 -13.69 12.92
C MET A 1 -6.42 -12.34 13.35
N SER A 2 -5.66 -11.59 14.15
CA SER A 2 -6.17 -10.40 14.86
C SER A 2 -5.77 -9.11 14.15
N VAL A 3 -6.62 -8.09 14.28
CA VAL A 3 -6.36 -6.70 13.86
C VAL A 3 -4.99 -6.21 14.38
N GLN A 4 -4.57 -6.66 15.57
CA GLN A 4 -3.26 -6.33 16.14
C GLN A 4 -2.09 -6.78 15.26
N GLN A 5 -2.17 -7.98 14.65
CA GLN A 5 -1.11 -8.47 13.76
C GLN A 5 -0.99 -7.59 12.51
N ALA A 6 -2.11 -7.04 12.02
CA ALA A 6 -2.12 -6.12 10.90
C ALA A 6 -1.43 -4.78 11.25
N GLU A 7 -1.67 -4.26 12.45
CA GLU A 7 -1.03 -3.03 12.93
C GLU A 7 0.48 -3.20 13.12
N ASP A 8 0.93 -4.38 13.57
CA ASP A 8 2.36 -4.64 13.72
C ASP A 8 3.05 -4.76 12.35
N MET A 9 2.39 -5.38 11.36
CA MET A 9 2.85 -5.39 9.97
C MET A 9 2.94 -3.98 9.38
N ILE A 10 1.96 -3.10 9.64
CA ILE A 10 2.00 -1.70 9.20
C ILE A 10 3.22 -0.98 9.80
N LYS A 11 3.46 -1.11 11.11
CA LYS A 11 4.63 -0.49 11.76
C LYS A 11 5.94 -0.99 11.18
N GLU A 12 6.02 -2.28 10.83
CA GLU A 12 7.20 -2.84 10.17
C GLU A 12 7.36 -2.33 8.74
N ALA A 13 6.27 -2.22 7.99
CA ALA A 13 6.24 -1.65 6.64
C ALA A 13 6.73 -0.20 6.64
N GLU A 14 6.28 0.62 7.59
CA GLU A 14 6.73 2.01 7.76
C GLU A 14 8.23 2.10 8.01
N LYS A 15 8.79 1.21 8.85
CA LYS A 15 10.24 1.16 9.11
C LYS A 15 11.02 0.82 7.84
N LYS A 16 10.55 -0.17 7.06
CA LYS A 16 11.17 -0.54 5.79
C LYS A 16 11.09 0.59 4.77
N ALA A 17 9.96 1.28 4.69
CA ALA A 17 9.74 2.41 3.78
C ALA A 17 10.55 3.67 4.14
N GLN A 18 10.88 3.88 5.42
CA GLN A 18 11.69 5.03 5.85
C GLN A 18 13.19 4.80 5.72
N GLY A 19 13.63 3.53 5.68
CA GLY A 19 15.04 3.16 5.81
C GLY A 19 15.60 3.49 7.19
N SER A 20 16.83 3.03 7.47
CA SER A 20 17.47 3.26 8.77
C SER A 20 17.93 4.71 8.93
N LYS A 21 17.09 5.58 9.53
CA LYS A 21 17.47 6.95 9.93
C LYS A 21 18.26 6.93 11.26
N GLY A 22 19.57 6.69 11.18
CA GLY A 22 20.46 6.73 12.35
C GLY A 22 21.92 7.01 11.97
N LEU A 23 22.79 7.19 12.97
CA LEU A 23 24.23 7.47 12.82
C LEU A 23 25.00 6.44 11.98
N PHE A 24 24.39 5.28 11.68
CA PHE A 24 24.90 4.23 10.78
C PHE A 24 24.24 4.22 9.38
N SER A 25 23.52 5.28 8.97
CA SER A 25 22.92 5.42 7.63
C SER A 25 23.93 5.30 6.48
N PHE A 26 25.23 5.37 6.78
CA PHE A 26 26.33 5.11 5.83
C PHE A 26 26.55 3.61 5.53
N LEU A 27 26.09 2.70 6.39
CA LEU A 27 26.29 1.24 6.25
C LEU A 27 24.95 0.49 6.06
N GLY A 28 23.83 1.03 6.54
CA GLY A 28 22.51 0.40 6.44
C GLY A 28 21.79 0.74 5.14
N GLY A 29 21.33 -0.29 4.42
CA GLY A 29 20.62 -0.18 3.14
C GLY A 29 19.45 0.82 3.17
N GLY A 30 19.21 1.43 2.00
CA GLY A 30 18.12 2.38 1.79
C GLY A 30 16.73 1.76 1.96
N PRO A 31 15.67 2.56 1.74
CA PRO A 31 14.29 2.07 1.82
C PRO A 31 14.04 0.82 0.98
N SER A 32 13.38 -0.18 1.56
CA SER A 32 12.92 -1.39 0.87
C SER A 32 11.43 -1.25 0.59
N TYR A 33 11.08 -0.56 -0.51
CA TYR A 33 9.69 -0.25 -0.84
C TYR A 33 8.87 -1.49 -1.24
N ASP A 34 9.46 -2.44 -1.96
CA ASP A 34 8.85 -3.72 -2.32
C ASP A 34 8.49 -4.54 -1.07
N GLU A 35 9.42 -4.69 -0.13
CA GLU A 35 9.16 -5.40 1.13
C GLU A 35 8.10 -4.69 1.99
N ALA A 36 8.10 -3.35 1.98
CA ALA A 36 7.07 -2.57 2.66
C ALA A 36 5.68 -2.77 2.02
N ALA A 37 5.60 -2.80 0.67
CA ALA A 37 4.36 -3.04 -0.05
C ALA A 37 3.76 -4.42 0.30
N ASP A 38 4.60 -5.46 0.38
CA ASP A 38 4.15 -6.81 0.75
C ASP A 38 3.62 -6.88 2.19
N LEU A 39 4.26 -6.18 3.13
CA LEU A 39 3.75 -6.08 4.50
C LEU A 39 2.40 -5.35 4.56
N TYR A 40 2.24 -4.25 3.82
CA TYR A 40 0.96 -3.55 3.71
C TYR A 40 -0.12 -4.46 3.09
N LYS A 41 0.19 -5.20 2.02
CA LYS A 41 -0.75 -6.16 1.42
C LYS A 41 -1.19 -7.23 2.43
N ASN A 42 -0.24 -7.77 3.18
CA ASN A 42 -0.53 -8.77 4.20
C ASN A 42 -1.40 -8.21 5.33
N ALA A 43 -1.13 -6.99 5.79
CA ALA A 43 -1.96 -6.28 6.76
C ALA A 43 -3.37 -6.01 6.22
N ALA A 44 -3.49 -5.55 4.97
CA ALA A 44 -4.78 -5.35 4.30
C ALA A 44 -5.61 -6.64 4.26
N ASN A 45 -4.98 -7.78 3.97
CA ASN A 45 -5.65 -9.09 4.00
C ASN A 45 -6.20 -9.44 5.38
N GLN A 46 -5.48 -9.10 6.46
CA GLN A 46 -6.01 -9.27 7.82
C GLN A 46 -7.26 -8.41 8.07
N PHE A 47 -7.26 -7.16 7.61
CA PHE A 47 -8.45 -6.30 7.71
C PHE A 47 -9.63 -6.81 6.86
N LYS A 48 -9.37 -7.34 5.65
CA LYS A 48 -10.39 -7.98 4.80
C LYS A 48 -11.04 -9.18 5.53
N LEU A 49 -10.23 -10.01 6.20
CA LEU A 49 -10.73 -11.12 7.02
C LEU A 49 -11.57 -10.64 8.21
N ALA A 50 -11.18 -9.53 8.83
CA ALA A 50 -11.94 -8.87 9.90
C ALA A 50 -13.18 -8.10 9.39
N LYS A 51 -13.42 -8.06 8.07
CA LYS A 51 -14.46 -7.25 7.39
C LYS A 51 -14.31 -5.74 7.62
N ASP A 52 -13.13 -5.28 8.03
CA ASP A 52 -12.82 -3.86 8.11
C ASP A 52 -12.35 -3.37 6.74
N TRP A 53 -13.33 -3.17 5.84
CA TRP A 53 -13.07 -2.75 4.46
C TRP A 53 -12.44 -1.36 4.37
N ASN A 54 -12.69 -0.49 5.36
CA ASN A 54 -12.09 0.85 5.44
C ASN A 54 -10.58 0.75 5.61
N ARG A 55 -10.13 0.09 6.69
CA ARG A 55 -8.70 -0.06 6.97
C ARG A 55 -8.00 -0.88 5.90
N ALA A 56 -8.66 -1.91 5.37
CA ALA A 56 -8.12 -2.68 4.25
C ALA A 56 -7.81 -1.80 3.04
N ALA A 57 -8.76 -0.94 2.64
CA ALA A 57 -8.61 -0.06 1.49
C ALA A 57 -7.50 0.97 1.71
N GLU A 58 -7.47 1.63 2.88
CA GLU A 58 -6.42 2.60 3.24
C GLU A 58 -5.04 1.95 3.26
N THR A 59 -4.94 0.70 3.73
CA THR A 59 -3.67 -0.03 3.75
C THR A 59 -3.23 -0.44 2.34
N LEU A 60 -4.16 -0.77 1.44
CA LEU A 60 -3.85 -1.05 0.02
C LEU A 60 -3.35 0.20 -0.71
N VAL A 61 -3.87 1.38 -0.38
CA VAL A 61 -3.33 2.64 -0.89
C VAL A 61 -1.86 2.79 -0.51
N LEU A 62 -1.50 2.54 0.75
CA LEU A 62 -0.10 2.57 1.20
C LEU A 62 0.77 1.55 0.45
N ALA A 63 0.25 0.35 0.16
CA ALA A 63 0.96 -0.63 -0.67
C ALA A 63 1.22 -0.10 -2.09
N GLY A 64 0.21 0.51 -2.72
CA GLY A 64 0.32 1.13 -4.04
C GLY A 64 1.36 2.25 -4.06
N GLU A 65 1.34 3.15 -3.07
CA GLU A 65 2.33 4.22 -2.94
C GLU A 65 3.76 3.68 -2.84
N MET A 66 3.96 2.55 -2.12
CA MET A 66 5.27 1.92 -2.04
C MET A 66 5.71 1.36 -3.39
N MET A 67 4.83 0.70 -4.14
CA MET A 67 5.17 0.22 -5.49
C MET A 67 5.47 1.36 -6.46
N GLY A 68 4.78 2.50 -6.33
CA GLY A 68 5.10 3.71 -7.10
C GLY A 68 6.50 4.24 -6.78
N LYS A 69 6.92 4.20 -5.51
CA LYS A 69 8.29 4.57 -5.08
C LYS A 69 9.33 3.55 -5.52
N TYR A 70 8.98 2.26 -5.57
CA TYR A 70 9.81 1.20 -6.13
C TYR A 70 10.02 1.36 -7.63
N GLY A 71 9.03 1.93 -8.33
CA GLY A 71 9.06 2.18 -9.77
C GLY A 71 8.19 1.23 -10.60
N SER A 72 7.29 0.48 -9.96
CA SER A 72 6.35 -0.40 -10.67
C SER A 72 4.98 0.26 -10.80
N ALA A 73 4.73 0.90 -11.94
CA ALA A 73 3.46 1.55 -12.24
C ALA A 73 2.29 0.55 -12.37
N SER A 74 2.57 -0.64 -12.91
CA SER A 74 1.58 -1.71 -13.04
C SER A 74 1.12 -2.20 -11.66
N ASP A 75 2.06 -2.45 -10.74
CA ASP A 75 1.72 -2.92 -9.40
C ASP A 75 1.08 -1.80 -8.56
N GLU A 76 1.54 -0.55 -8.70
CA GLU A 76 0.90 0.61 -8.07
C GLU A 76 -0.57 0.70 -8.49
N ALA A 77 -0.86 0.60 -9.78
CA ALA A 77 -2.22 0.67 -10.29
C ALA A 77 -3.08 -0.52 -9.84
N HIS A 78 -2.52 -1.72 -9.81
CA HIS A 78 -3.21 -2.91 -9.31
C HIS A 78 -3.67 -2.71 -7.86
N TYR A 79 -2.81 -2.21 -6.98
CA TYR A 79 -3.17 -1.94 -5.59
C TYR A 79 -4.21 -0.83 -5.45
N TYR A 80 -4.18 0.21 -6.28
CA TYR A 80 -5.22 1.24 -6.30
C TYR A 80 -6.58 0.72 -6.79
N GLU A 81 -6.61 -0.21 -7.76
CA GLU A 81 -7.84 -0.88 -8.17
C GLU A 81 -8.42 -1.74 -7.03
N GLU A 82 -7.58 -2.53 -6.35
CA GLU A 82 -8.00 -3.30 -5.18
C GLU A 82 -8.52 -2.39 -4.05
N ALA A 83 -7.83 -1.27 -3.80
CA ALA A 83 -8.27 -0.26 -2.82
C ALA A 83 -9.62 0.33 -3.20
N GLY A 84 -9.83 0.70 -4.47
CA GLY A 84 -11.10 1.19 -4.99
C GLY A 84 -12.25 0.20 -4.76
N ASN A 85 -12.01 -1.08 -5.02
CA ASN A 85 -12.98 -2.14 -4.74
C ASN A 85 -13.28 -2.30 -3.25
N ALA A 86 -12.26 -2.20 -2.38
CA ALA A 86 -12.44 -2.23 -0.93
C ALA A 86 -13.21 -0.99 -0.41
N PHE A 87 -12.92 0.22 -0.90
CA PHE A 87 -13.66 1.44 -0.57
C PHE A 87 -15.12 1.36 -0.98
N ARG A 88 -15.44 0.75 -2.13
CA ARG A 88 -16.84 0.49 -2.54
C ARG A 88 -17.56 -0.38 -1.52
N ARG A 89 -16.91 -1.43 -1.02
CA ARG A 89 -17.47 -2.32 0.02
C ARG A 89 -17.63 -1.62 1.37
N ALA A 90 -16.81 -0.62 1.63
CA ALA A 90 -16.91 0.24 2.80
C ALA A 90 -17.91 1.40 2.63
N GLU A 91 -18.66 1.44 1.52
CA GLU A 91 -19.60 2.51 1.16
C GLU A 91 -18.96 3.91 1.00
N ARG A 92 -17.63 3.98 0.85
CA ARG A 92 -16.87 5.20 0.60
C ARG A 92 -16.72 5.45 -0.91
N ILE A 93 -17.84 5.76 -1.55
CA ILE A 93 -17.93 5.86 -3.02
C ILE A 93 -17.01 6.93 -3.61
N LYS A 94 -16.81 8.06 -2.91
CA LYS A 94 -15.90 9.12 -3.37
C LYS A 94 -14.46 8.63 -3.46
N ASP A 95 -13.98 7.98 -2.40
CA ASP A 95 -12.61 7.46 -2.36
C ASP A 95 -12.42 6.33 -3.37
N ALA A 96 -13.44 5.49 -3.56
CA ALA A 96 -13.42 4.46 -4.59
C ALA A 96 -13.21 5.04 -6.00
N ILE A 97 -13.92 6.11 -6.36
CA ILE A 97 -13.77 6.77 -7.65
C ILE A 97 -12.36 7.37 -7.78
N THR A 98 -11.88 8.05 -6.74
CA THR A 98 -10.54 8.65 -6.72
C THR A 98 -9.46 7.61 -7.02
N TRP A 99 -9.39 6.54 -6.22
CA TRP A 99 -8.33 5.54 -6.35
C TRP A 99 -8.45 4.70 -7.61
N THR A 100 -9.67 4.42 -8.08
CA THR A 100 -9.87 3.78 -9.38
C THR A 100 -9.28 4.66 -10.49
N ASN A 101 -9.62 5.94 -10.54
CA ASN A 101 -9.11 6.87 -11.55
C ASN A 101 -7.58 7.00 -11.49
N GLU A 102 -7.01 7.08 -10.28
CA GLU A 102 -5.56 7.12 -10.12
C GLU A 102 -4.88 5.85 -10.67
N GLY A 103 -5.43 4.67 -10.40
CA GLY A 103 -4.94 3.41 -11.00
C GLY A 103 -4.93 3.45 -12.53
N TRP A 104 -6.01 3.93 -13.15
CA TRP A 104 -6.07 4.08 -14.62
C TRP A 104 -5.04 5.07 -15.16
N ILE A 105 -4.86 6.21 -14.50
CA ILE A 105 -3.85 7.20 -14.87
C ILE A 105 -2.44 6.60 -14.79
N LYS A 106 -2.15 5.82 -13.74
CA LYS A 106 -0.86 5.16 -13.57
C LYS A 106 -0.61 4.09 -14.63
N LEU A 107 -1.60 3.30 -15.03
CA LEU A 107 -1.46 2.38 -16.16
C LEU A 107 -1.23 3.11 -17.48
N ALA A 108 -1.96 4.19 -17.73
CA ALA A 108 -1.91 4.90 -19.00
C ALA A 108 -0.61 5.69 -19.20
N PHE A 109 -0.03 6.23 -18.11
CA PHE A 109 1.07 7.19 -18.19
C PHE A 109 2.29 6.86 -17.31
N GLY A 110 2.20 5.85 -16.43
CA GLY A 110 3.23 5.56 -15.43
C GLY A 110 4.48 4.88 -15.97
N ASP A 111 4.39 4.18 -17.11
CA ASP A 111 5.50 3.39 -17.69
C ASP A 111 6.43 4.21 -18.60
N SER A 112 6.39 5.54 -18.50
CA SER A 112 7.12 6.46 -19.38
C SER A 112 8.52 6.83 -18.87
N ARG A 113 9.25 5.93 -18.21
CA ARG A 113 10.62 6.20 -17.72
C ARG A 113 11.65 5.24 -18.28
#